data_AF-A0A7S1PRA5-F1
#
_entry.id   AF-A0A7S1PRA5-F1
#
_cell.length_a   1.000
_cell.length_b   1.000
_cell.length_c   1.000
_cell.angle_alpha   90.00
_cell.angle_beta   90.00
_cell.angle_gamma   90.00
#
_symmetry.space_group_name_H-M   'P 1'
#
loop_
_entity.id
_entity.type
_entity.pdbx_description
1 polymer ?
#
loop_
_entity_poly.entity_id
_entity_poly.type
_entity_poly.pdbx_seq_one_letter_code
_entity_poly.pdbx_strand_id
1 'polypeptide(L)'
;AAERAVGAEAARELEERTSQFILRRTTEILQKSPPPRLELVLRLRMAPPQVQAYRAILAELRLSASSRQMARALQAMLALRLLCNDAGDLLLCARRALARRNEDACPAGMPLGGYRGCSVDSSSESEEK
;
A
#
# COMPACT_ATOMS: atom_id res chain seq x y z
N ALA A 1 -31.81 11.76 -2.58
CA ALA A 1 -32.49 10.83 -3.52
C ALA A 1 -32.34 11.30 -4.96
N ALA A 2 -32.67 12.58 -5.25
CA ALA A 2 -32.50 13.18 -6.57
C ALA A 2 -31.07 13.11 -7.15
N GLU A 3 -30.03 13.43 -6.36
CA GLU A 3 -28.62 13.37 -6.84
C GLU A 3 -28.18 11.97 -7.28
N ARG A 4 -28.67 10.91 -6.60
CA ARG A 4 -28.38 9.53 -6.99
C ARG A 4 -29.05 9.16 -8.31
N ALA A 5 -30.25 9.69 -8.58
CA ALA A 5 -30.97 9.45 -9.82
C ALA A 5 -30.27 10.13 -11.01
N VAL A 6 -29.81 11.37 -10.84
CA VAL A 6 -29.02 12.10 -11.85
C VAL A 6 -27.72 11.36 -12.17
N GLY A 7 -27.01 10.87 -11.13
CA GLY A 7 -25.78 10.09 -11.34
C GLY A 7 -26.04 8.76 -12.07
N ALA A 8 -27.15 8.09 -11.78
CA ALA A 8 -27.53 6.86 -12.44
C ALA A 8 -27.90 7.08 -13.92
N GLU A 9 -28.62 8.15 -14.24
CA GLU A 9 -28.99 8.50 -15.60
C GLU A 9 -27.76 8.88 -16.45
N ALA A 10 -26.85 9.68 -15.90
CA ALA A 10 -25.58 10.02 -16.56
C ALA A 10 -24.69 8.78 -16.80
N ALA A 11 -24.64 7.85 -15.83
CA ALA A 11 -23.91 6.59 -15.98
C ALA A 11 -24.53 5.71 -17.07
N ARG A 12 -25.88 5.64 -17.12
CA ARG A 12 -26.61 4.87 -18.14
C ARG A 12 -26.35 5.42 -19.54
N GLU A 13 -26.44 6.74 -19.71
CA GLU A 13 -26.16 7.39 -20.99
C GLU A 13 -24.73 7.11 -21.47
N LEU A 14 -23.75 7.16 -20.56
CA LEU A 14 -22.36 6.84 -20.89
C LEU A 14 -22.19 5.38 -21.30
N GLU A 15 -22.82 4.45 -20.58
CA GLU A 15 -22.79 3.02 -20.90
C GLU A 15 -23.42 2.72 -22.26
N GLU A 16 -24.59 3.28 -22.56
CA GLU A 16 -25.30 3.10 -23.83
C GLU A 16 -24.46 3.59 -25.02
N ARG A 17 -23.78 4.74 -24.88
CA ARG A 17 -22.93 5.30 -25.94
C ARG A 17 -21.62 4.53 -26.11
N THR A 18 -21.01 4.07 -25.02
CA THR A 18 -19.68 3.44 -25.06
C THR A 18 -19.71 1.95 -25.36
N SER A 19 -20.75 1.23 -24.92
CA SER A 19 -20.90 -0.22 -25.14
C SER A 19 -20.90 -0.62 -26.62
N GLN A 20 -21.38 0.25 -27.50
CA GLN A 20 -21.39 0.05 -28.96
C GLN A 20 -19.98 -0.13 -29.56
N PHE A 21 -18.94 0.36 -28.87
CA PHE A 21 -17.56 0.33 -29.32
C PHE A 21 -16.67 -0.60 -28.47
N ILE A 22 -17.23 -1.26 -27.45
CA ILE A 22 -16.48 -2.12 -26.54
C ILE A 22 -16.83 -3.58 -26.80
N LEU A 23 -15.89 -4.32 -27.39
CA LEU A 23 -16.01 -5.78 -27.49
C LEU A 23 -15.35 -6.44 -26.27
N ARG A 24 -16.17 -7.03 -25.39
CA ARG A 24 -15.70 -7.78 -24.22
C ARG A 24 -16.00 -9.27 -24.39
N ARG A 25 -14.96 -10.11 -24.51
CA ARG A 25 -15.11 -11.57 -24.42
C ARG A 25 -15.31 -11.95 -22.95
N THR A 26 -16.42 -12.60 -22.62
CA THR A 26 -16.65 -13.10 -21.27
C THR A 26 -15.93 -14.43 -21.09
N THR A 27 -15.53 -14.70 -19.86
CA THR A 27 -14.89 -15.96 -19.46
C THR A 27 -15.81 -17.17 -19.68
N GLU A 28 -17.11 -16.95 -19.88
CA GLU A 28 -18.13 -17.95 -20.26
C GLU A 28 -17.80 -18.62 -21.61
N ILE A 29 -17.31 -17.84 -22.58
CA ILE A 29 -16.95 -18.36 -23.92
C ILE A 29 -15.68 -19.25 -23.85
N LEU A 30 -14.89 -19.13 -22.78
CA LEU A 30 -13.63 -19.87 -22.55
C LEU A 30 -13.78 -21.07 -21.59
N GLN A 31 -15.01 -21.42 -21.17
CA GLN A 31 -15.27 -22.47 -20.16
C GLN A 31 -14.90 -23.90 -20.60
N LYS A 32 -14.34 -24.09 -21.80
CA LYS A 32 -13.92 -25.39 -22.31
C LYS A 32 -12.64 -25.98 -21.70
N SER A 33 -12.07 -25.42 -20.62
CA SER A 33 -11.55 -26.18 -19.45
C SER A 33 -10.39 -25.53 -18.66
N PRO A 34 -10.46 -24.28 -18.17
CA PRO A 34 -9.62 -23.92 -17.04
C PRO A 34 -10.16 -24.59 -15.75
N PRO A 35 -9.31 -25.10 -14.85
CA PRO A 35 -9.75 -25.58 -13.55
C PRO A 35 -10.46 -24.47 -12.76
N PRO A 36 -11.39 -24.81 -11.84
CA PRO A 36 -12.13 -23.82 -11.07
C PRO A 36 -11.17 -22.97 -10.23
N ARG A 37 -11.36 -21.65 -10.26
CA ARG A 37 -10.60 -20.72 -9.42
C ARG A 37 -11.10 -20.84 -7.98
N LEU A 38 -10.22 -21.24 -7.07
CA LEU A 38 -10.48 -21.21 -5.64
C LEU A 38 -9.98 -19.88 -5.07
N GLU A 39 -10.90 -19.04 -4.62
CA GLU A 39 -10.58 -17.77 -3.94
C GLU A 39 -10.83 -17.92 -2.44
N LEU A 40 -9.79 -17.68 -1.62
CA LEU A 40 -9.86 -17.76 -0.16
C LEU A 40 -9.53 -16.41 0.44
N VAL A 41 -10.42 -15.88 1.27
CA VAL A 41 -10.19 -14.65 2.04
C VAL A 41 -9.88 -15.03 3.49
N LEU A 42 -8.62 -14.88 3.88
CA LEU A 42 -8.16 -15.17 5.23
C LEU A 42 -8.34 -13.95 6.14
N ARG A 43 -8.95 -14.16 7.31
CA ARG A 43 -9.07 -13.14 8.36
C ARG A 43 -8.05 -13.41 9.45
N LEU A 44 -6.85 -12.88 9.27
CA LEU A 44 -5.76 -13.02 10.23
C LEU A 44 -5.84 -11.93 11.30
N ARG A 45 -5.45 -12.28 12.53
CA ARG A 45 -5.29 -11.31 13.63
C ARG A 45 -3.88 -10.74 13.60
N MET A 46 -3.74 -9.46 13.87
CA MET A 46 -2.44 -8.81 14.03
C MET A 46 -1.75 -9.30 15.31
N ALA A 47 -0.42 -9.40 15.26
CA ALA A 47 0.38 -9.71 16.45
C ALA A 47 0.31 -8.55 17.48
N PRO A 48 0.42 -8.83 18.80
CA PRO A 48 0.37 -7.81 19.83
C PRO A 48 1.28 -6.58 19.61
N PRO A 49 2.57 -6.71 19.19
CA PRO A 49 3.40 -5.53 18.92
C PRO A 49 2.92 -4.74 17.70
N GLN A 50 2.37 -5.42 16.67
CA GLN A 50 1.78 -4.75 15.52
C GLN A 50 0.54 -3.93 15.93
N VAL A 51 -0.30 -4.46 16.82
CA VAL A 51 -1.48 -3.73 17.33
C VAL A 51 -1.08 -2.45 18.04
N GLN A 52 -0.01 -2.48 18.85
CA GLN A 52 0.49 -1.31 19.56
C GLN A 52 1.01 -0.24 18.60
N ALA A 53 1.85 -0.63 17.63
CA ALA A 53 2.37 0.28 16.62
C ALA A 53 1.25 0.86 15.74
N TYR A 54 0.27 0.05 15.38
CA TYR A 54 -0.89 0.47 14.59
C TYR A 54 -1.68 1.57 15.31
N ARG A 55 -1.94 1.39 16.61
CA ARG A 55 -2.62 2.38 17.44
C ARG A 55 -1.81 3.66 17.60
N ALA A 56 -0.49 3.57 17.74
CA ALA A 56 0.38 4.74 17.83
C ALA A 56 0.34 5.58 16.55
N ILE A 57 0.44 4.94 15.38
CA ILE A 57 0.34 5.62 14.08
C ILE A 57 -1.02 6.31 13.93
N LEU A 58 -2.12 5.66 14.34
CA LEU A 58 -3.45 6.26 14.29
C LEU A 58 -3.61 7.45 15.26
N ALA A 59 -3.00 7.38 16.44
CA ALA A 59 -3.07 8.47 17.41
C ALA A 59 -2.35 9.74 16.92
N GLU A 60 -1.25 9.59 16.17
CA GLU A 60 -0.53 10.70 15.54
C GLU A 60 -1.28 11.29 14.34
N LEU A 61 -2.12 10.48 13.70
CA LEU A 61 -2.84 10.86 12.49
C LEU A 61 -4.14 11.62 12.80
N ARG A 62 -4.03 12.91 13.15
CA ARG A 62 -5.18 13.82 13.19
C ARG A 62 -5.62 14.19 11.77
N LEU A 63 -6.47 13.37 11.17
CA LEU A 63 -7.02 13.63 9.84
C LEU A 63 -8.16 14.66 9.89
N SER A 64 -7.97 15.77 9.20
CA SER A 64 -9.00 16.70 8.74
C SER A 64 -8.86 16.94 7.24
N ALA A 65 -9.94 17.38 6.59
CA ALA A 65 -10.06 17.40 5.14
C ALA A 65 -9.31 18.58 4.48
N SER A 66 -7.97 18.61 4.58
CA SER A 66 -7.14 19.55 3.80
C SER A 66 -6.12 18.83 2.92
N SER A 67 -5.74 19.45 1.79
CA SER A 67 -4.83 18.85 0.79
C SER A 67 -3.48 18.39 1.40
N ARG A 68 -2.92 19.18 2.32
CA ARG A 68 -1.68 18.84 3.05
C ARG A 68 -1.82 17.59 3.93
N GLN A 69 -3.06 17.22 4.26
CA GLN A 69 -3.39 16.04 5.06
C GLN A 69 -3.68 14.82 4.20
N MET A 70 -4.03 14.99 2.92
CA MET A 70 -4.13 13.87 1.96
C MET A 70 -2.77 13.18 1.78
N ALA A 71 -1.68 13.96 1.65
CA ALA A 71 -0.33 13.42 1.59
C ALA A 71 0.06 12.65 2.86
N ARG A 72 -0.32 13.17 4.04
CA ARG A 72 -0.10 12.50 5.34
C ARG A 72 -0.94 11.23 5.47
N ALA A 73 -2.18 11.25 5.01
CA ALA A 73 -3.05 10.08 4.98
C ALA A 73 -2.45 8.98 4.10
N LEU A 74 -1.92 9.34 2.93
CA LEU A 74 -1.23 8.39 2.05
C LEU A 74 0.01 7.78 2.71
N GLN A 75 0.86 8.61 3.33
CA GLN A 75 2.03 8.13 4.06
C GLN A 75 1.65 7.20 5.21
N ALA A 76 0.59 7.54 5.95
CA ALA A 76 0.08 6.69 7.02
C ALA A 76 -0.47 5.37 6.48
N MET A 77 -1.26 5.38 5.39
CA MET A 77 -1.74 4.16 4.76
C MET A 77 -0.59 3.24 4.33
N LEU A 78 0.48 3.82 3.74
CA LEU A 78 1.66 3.05 3.34
C LEU A 78 2.41 2.48 4.55
N ALA A 79 2.56 3.25 5.63
CA ALA A 79 3.19 2.78 6.87
C ALA A 79 2.38 1.65 7.53
N LEU A 80 1.05 1.78 7.58
CA LEU A 80 0.16 0.74 8.11
C LEU A 80 0.16 -0.51 7.24
N ARG A 81 0.23 -0.38 5.91
CA ARG A 81 0.39 -1.52 5.00
C ARG A 81 1.71 -2.26 5.27
N LEU A 82 2.81 -1.53 5.45
CA LEU A 82 4.10 -2.14 5.77
C LEU A 82 4.08 -2.84 7.13
N LEU A 83 3.46 -2.22 8.14
CA LEU A 83 3.31 -2.81 9.47
C LEU A 83 2.59 -4.16 9.44
N CYS A 84 1.52 -4.26 8.64
CA CYS A 84 0.71 -5.47 8.53
C CYS A 84 1.36 -6.58 7.71
N ASN A 85 2.14 -6.23 6.67
CA ASN A 85 2.78 -7.20 5.80
C ASN A 85 4.13 -7.68 6.35
N ASP A 86 4.99 -6.76 6.76
CA ASP A 86 6.39 -7.02 7.13
C ASP A 86 6.80 -6.14 8.32
N ALA A 87 6.37 -6.52 9.53
CA ALA A 87 6.62 -5.73 10.74
C ALA A 87 8.13 -5.49 11.01
N GLY A 88 9.01 -6.40 10.55
CA GLY A 88 10.46 -6.26 10.68
C GLY A 88 11.03 -5.09 9.89
N ASP A 89 10.52 -4.85 8.68
CA ASP A 89 11.00 -3.78 7.80
C ASP A 89 10.64 -2.40 8.34
N LEU A 90 9.44 -2.25 8.90
CA LEU A 90 9.04 -0.99 9.54
C LEU A 90 9.90 -0.70 10.78
N LEU A 91 10.15 -1.71 11.62
CA LEU A 91 10.98 -1.57 12.80
C LEU A 91 12.44 -1.22 12.44
N LEU A 92 12.98 -1.82 11.38
CA LEU A 92 14.32 -1.50 10.89
C LEU A 92 14.39 -0.09 10.29
N CYS A 93 13.39 0.31 9.50
CA CYS A 93 13.27 1.67 8.97
C CYS A 93 13.17 2.72 10.09
N ALA A 94 12.32 2.47 11.09
CA ALA A 94 12.16 3.35 12.25
C ALA A 94 13.47 3.45 13.05
N ARG A 95 14.15 2.33 13.27
CA ARG A 95 15.45 2.29 13.98
C ARG A 95 16.55 3.05 13.22
N ARG A 96 16.59 2.96 11.89
CA ARG A 96 17.50 3.77 11.04
C ARG A 96 17.15 5.26 11.08
N ALA A 97 15.87 5.61 11.10
CA ALA A 97 15.42 7.00 11.22
C ALA A 97 15.76 7.60 12.60
N LEU A 98 15.65 6.81 13.68
CA LEU A 98 16.08 7.21 15.02
C LEU A 98 17.60 7.37 15.12
N ALA A 99 18.37 6.47 14.50
CA ALA A 99 19.82 6.61 14.44
C ALA A 99 20.25 7.91 13.75
N ARG A 100 19.56 8.31 12.66
CA ARG A 100 19.80 9.59 11.97
C ARG A 100 19.39 10.82 12.80
N ARG A 101 18.38 10.70 13.67
CA ARG A 101 17.98 11.79 14.58
C ARG A 101 19.04 12.11 15.64
N ASN A 102 19.91 11.16 15.97
CA ASN A 102 20.97 11.38 16.95
C ASN A 102 22.21 12.07 16.36
N GLU A 103 22.34 12.14 15.03
CA GLU A 103 23.52 12.74 14.39
C GLU A 103 23.25 14.11 13.73
N ASP A 104 22.03 14.45 13.28
CA ASP A 104 21.83 15.73 12.58
C ASP A 104 20.49 16.43 12.84
N ALA A 105 20.57 17.70 13.22
CA ALA A 105 19.50 18.68 13.16
C ALA A 105 19.26 19.15 11.71
N CYS A 106 18.08 18.82 11.14
CA CYS A 106 17.44 19.41 9.94
C CYS A 106 18.11 19.27 8.54
N PRO A 107 17.38 19.49 7.42
CA PRO A 107 15.97 19.19 7.13
C PRO A 107 15.75 18.42 5.79
N ALA A 108 14.51 17.96 5.60
CA ALA A 108 13.86 17.62 4.33
C ALA A 108 14.36 16.40 3.51
N GLY A 109 13.47 15.40 3.39
CA GLY A 109 13.53 14.38 2.34
C GLY A 109 13.58 12.95 2.86
N MET A 110 12.41 12.37 3.18
CA MET A 110 12.29 10.91 3.10
C MET A 110 12.42 10.52 1.62
N PRO A 111 13.39 9.69 1.21
CA PRO A 111 13.37 9.14 -0.12
C PRO A 111 12.22 8.12 -0.19
N LEU A 112 11.14 8.50 -0.88
CA LEU A 112 10.19 7.54 -1.43
C LEU A 112 10.88 6.84 -2.61
N GLY A 113 11.77 5.89 -2.31
CA GLY A 113 12.49 5.16 -3.34
C GLY A 113 13.42 4.13 -2.73
N GLY A 114 13.10 2.85 -2.93
CA GLY A 114 14.03 1.76 -2.65
C GLY A 114 13.44 0.56 -1.93
N TYR A 115 12.39 -0.07 -2.47
CA TYR A 115 12.30 -1.53 -2.33
C TYR A 115 13.42 -2.12 -3.22
N ARG A 116 14.60 -2.30 -2.65
CA ARG A 116 15.64 -3.17 -3.22
C ARG A 116 15.89 -4.28 -2.21
N GLY A 117 15.60 -5.51 -2.63
CA GLY A 117 15.80 -6.70 -1.84
C GLY A 117 17.21 -6.77 -1.27
N CYS A 118 17.28 -7.13 0.02
CA CYS A 118 18.51 -7.57 0.65
C CYS A 118 18.93 -8.91 0.03
N SER A 119 19.81 -8.88 -0.96
CA SER A 119 20.76 -9.97 -1.16
C SER A 119 21.98 -9.64 -0.32
N VAL A 120 22.05 -10.30 0.83
CA VAL A 120 23.29 -10.47 1.59
C VAL A 120 24.08 -11.56 0.88
N ASP A 121 25.29 -11.25 0.45
CA ASP A 121 26.46 -12.02 0.85
C ASP A 121 27.74 -11.31 0.38
N SER A 122 28.51 -10.87 1.37
CA SER A 122 29.90 -10.48 1.24
C SER A 122 30.73 -11.71 1.62
N SER A 123 31.46 -12.29 0.67
CA SER A 123 32.64 -13.10 0.98
C SER A 123 33.87 -12.30 0.57
N SER A 124 34.59 -11.88 1.60
CA SER A 124 35.98 -11.45 1.59
C SER A 124 36.88 -12.55 1.01
N GLU A 125 37.80 -12.18 0.11
CA GLU A 125 39.10 -12.82 0.06
C GLU A 125 40.18 -11.78 -0.26
N SER A 126 41.16 -11.78 0.63
CA SER A 126 42.37 -10.98 0.73
C SER A 126 43.43 -11.51 -0.24
N GLU A 127 44.34 -10.63 -0.69
CA GLU A 127 45.77 -10.88 -1.02
C GLU A 127 46.27 -9.56 -1.64
N GLU A 128 47.01 -8.70 -0.94
CA GLU A 128 48.43 -8.75 -0.62
C GLU A 128 49.37 -9.06 -1.80
N LYS A 129 50.03 -7.97 -2.24
CA LYS A 129 51.27 -7.82 -3.03
C LYS A 129 51.15 -7.58 -4.54
#